data_AF-Q9UXV1-F1
#
_entry.id   AF-Q9UXV1-F1
#
_cell.length_a   1.000
_cell.length_b   1.000
_cell.length_c   1.000
_cell.angle_alpha   90.00
_cell.angle_beta   90.00
_cell.angle_gamma   90.00
#
_symmetry.space_group_name_H-M   'P 1'
#
loop_
_entity.id
_entity.type
_entity.pdbx_description
1 polymer ?
#
loop_
_entity_poly.entity_id
_entity_poly.type
_entity_poly.pdbx_seq_one_letter_code
_entity_poly.pdbx_strand_id
1 'polypeptide(L)'
;MNIRTLEKASGALSHSLRLTVSSKESSKIVSELAEEISGKFMENNTLILDNIQKLSEIMKELDKFQREFLPFFQRLETFANEFNTLVQNLEYISKISDSIASVAKQTNLVALNASIEAARAGEAGRGFAVVADEIRRMAVQTMNLAKEIKEFNSKVMDQLDALRDALKVMDRIREGTEILGRDIQIIVDISNVLNDISKEQEQFINDIKRLKGIALALEKFSELQDRYNKELASLLRLLASEYSRSGGDSNGKKALLR
;
A
#
# COMPACT_ATOMS: atom_id res chain seq x y z
N MET A 1 12.93 81.30 -8.20
CA MET A 1 13.04 79.89 -7.74
C MET A 1 14.27 79.76 -6.84
N ASN A 2 14.23 79.06 -5.70
CA ASN A 2 15.38 78.94 -4.79
C ASN A 2 16.14 77.64 -5.09
N ILE A 3 17.47 77.66 -5.13
CA ILE A 3 18.37 76.50 -5.35
C ILE A 3 17.92 75.26 -4.55
N ARG A 4 17.44 75.47 -3.31
CA ARG A 4 16.88 74.41 -2.46
C ARG A 4 15.73 73.61 -3.09
N THR A 5 14.92 74.22 -3.96
CA THR A 5 13.82 73.51 -4.66
C THR A 5 14.33 72.63 -5.80
N LEU A 6 15.38 73.08 -6.51
CA LEU A 6 16.02 72.29 -7.55
C LEU A 6 16.78 71.10 -6.95
N GLU A 7 17.46 71.31 -5.81
CA GLU A 7 18.12 70.23 -5.04
C GLU A 7 17.11 69.19 -4.55
N LYS A 8 15.96 69.61 -3.99
CA LYS A 8 14.90 68.68 -3.57
C LYS A 8 14.35 67.86 -4.74
N ALA A 9 14.13 68.47 -5.90
CA ALA A 9 13.63 67.78 -7.08
C ALA A 9 14.67 66.82 -7.69
N SER A 10 15.96 67.19 -7.68
CA SER A 10 17.06 66.30 -8.06
C SER A 10 17.17 65.10 -7.09
N GLY A 11 17.00 65.33 -5.79
CA GLY A 11 16.95 64.26 -4.78
C GLY A 11 15.77 63.30 -4.99
N ALA A 12 14.58 63.84 -5.32
CA ALA A 12 13.40 63.05 -5.66
C ALA A 12 13.61 62.20 -6.93
N LEU A 13 14.21 62.78 -7.98
CA LEU A 13 14.59 62.05 -9.20
C LEU A 13 15.60 60.93 -8.91
N SER A 14 16.61 61.18 -8.08
CA SER A 14 17.58 60.16 -7.66
C SER A 14 16.90 59.01 -6.90
N HIS A 15 15.94 59.32 -6.02
CA HIS A 15 15.16 58.29 -5.34
C HIS A 15 14.28 57.50 -6.31
N SER A 16 13.64 58.16 -7.27
CA SER A 16 12.82 57.51 -8.30
C SER A 16 13.66 56.61 -9.22
N LEU A 17 14.87 57.01 -9.61
CA LEU A 17 15.81 56.17 -10.37
C LEU A 17 16.20 54.90 -9.59
N ARG A 18 16.44 55.02 -8.27
CA ARG A 18 16.68 53.86 -7.41
C ARG A 18 15.46 52.94 -7.34
N LEU A 19 14.24 53.50 -7.27
CA LEU A 19 13.00 52.73 -7.28
C LEU A 19 12.83 51.96 -8.61
N THR A 20 13.18 52.55 -9.75
CA THR A 20 13.14 51.88 -11.06
C THR A 20 14.06 50.67 -11.09
N VAL A 21 15.31 50.83 -10.67
CA VAL A 21 16.27 49.72 -10.59
C VAL A 21 15.75 48.63 -9.63
N SER A 22 15.24 49.02 -8.47
CA SER A 22 14.66 48.08 -7.50
C SER A 22 13.45 47.33 -8.06
N SER A 23 12.53 48.00 -8.75
CA SER A 23 11.33 47.38 -9.34
C SER A 23 11.69 46.38 -10.43
N LYS A 24 12.69 46.70 -11.25
CA LYS A 24 13.21 45.79 -12.27
C LYS A 24 13.86 44.55 -11.65
N GLU A 25 14.66 44.74 -10.60
CA GLU A 25 15.28 43.62 -9.87
C GLU A 25 14.21 42.75 -9.20
N SER A 26 13.21 43.35 -8.54
CA SER A 26 12.09 42.63 -7.93
C SER A 26 11.27 41.85 -8.95
N SER A 27 11.00 42.44 -10.13
CA SER A 27 10.31 41.73 -11.23
C SER A 27 11.08 40.47 -11.64
N LYS A 28 12.39 40.59 -11.86
CA LYS A 28 13.26 39.47 -12.21
C LYS A 28 13.23 38.38 -11.14
N ILE A 29 13.43 38.74 -9.87
CA ILE A 29 13.42 37.79 -8.74
C ILE A 29 12.07 37.07 -8.66
N VAL A 30 10.95 37.79 -8.75
CA VAL A 30 9.61 37.19 -8.69
C VAL A 30 9.38 36.25 -9.87
N SER A 31 9.84 36.60 -11.07
CA SER A 31 9.71 35.76 -12.26
C SER A 31 10.53 34.47 -12.14
N GLU A 32 11.80 34.57 -11.75
CA GLU A 32 12.69 33.41 -11.57
C GLU A 32 12.16 32.48 -10.47
N LEU A 33 11.72 33.05 -9.34
CA LEU A 33 11.14 32.28 -8.24
C LEU A 33 9.82 31.59 -8.66
N ALA A 34 8.96 32.28 -9.41
CA ALA A 34 7.72 31.69 -9.91
C ALA A 34 8.00 30.52 -10.86
N GLU A 35 9.01 30.63 -11.72
CA GLU A 35 9.41 29.56 -12.63
C GLU A 35 9.99 28.36 -11.87
N GLU A 36 10.88 28.58 -10.89
CA GLU A 36 11.47 27.53 -10.07
C GLU A 36 10.40 26.78 -9.26
N ILE A 37 9.52 27.51 -8.56
CA ILE A 37 8.45 26.90 -7.76
C ILE A 37 7.48 26.14 -8.67
N SER A 38 7.09 26.70 -9.82
CA SER A 38 6.21 26.02 -10.76
C SER A 38 6.82 24.70 -11.26
N GLY A 39 8.12 24.68 -11.55
CA GLY A 39 8.83 23.48 -11.96
C GLY A 39 8.78 22.39 -10.89
N LYS A 40 9.10 22.75 -9.63
CA LYS A 40 9.06 21.82 -8.48
C LYS A 40 7.66 21.24 -8.23
N PHE A 41 6.61 22.05 -8.34
CA PHE A 41 5.22 21.57 -8.20
C PHE A 41 4.81 20.65 -9.35
N MET A 42 5.20 20.95 -10.59
CA MET A 42 4.91 20.06 -11.73
C MET A 42 5.62 18.70 -11.60
N GLU A 43 6.89 18.71 -11.17
CA GLU A 43 7.65 17.49 -10.91
C GLU A 43 7.00 16.66 -9.80
N ASN A 44 6.70 17.28 -8.65
CA ASN A 44 6.01 16.63 -7.54
C ASN A 44 4.65 16.05 -7.95
N ASN A 45 3.85 16.79 -8.72
CA ASN A 45 2.56 16.31 -9.19
C ASN A 45 2.71 15.10 -10.13
N THR A 46 3.74 15.07 -10.96
CA THR A 46 4.05 13.92 -11.82
C THR A 46 4.39 12.68 -10.97
N LEU A 47 5.21 12.85 -9.92
CA LEU A 47 5.54 11.76 -8.98
C LEU A 47 4.30 11.25 -8.21
N ILE A 48 3.40 12.16 -7.81
CA ILE A 48 2.15 11.79 -7.15
C ILE A 48 1.27 10.94 -8.08
N LEU A 49 1.12 11.34 -9.34
CA LEU A 49 0.33 10.60 -10.33
C LEU A 49 0.92 9.21 -10.60
N ASP A 50 2.25 9.09 -10.71
CA ASP A 50 2.94 7.80 -10.85
C ASP A 50 2.71 6.90 -9.61
N ASN A 51 2.77 7.46 -8.40
CA ASN A 51 2.46 6.72 -7.18
C ASN A 51 1.00 6.24 -7.13
N ILE A 52 0.03 7.08 -7.54
CA ILE A 52 -1.37 6.68 -7.64
C ILE A 52 -1.54 5.52 -8.62
N GLN A 53 -0.85 5.56 -9.78
CA GLN A 53 -0.89 4.47 -10.74
C GLN A 53 -0.33 3.17 -10.15
N LYS A 54 0.84 3.23 -9.50
CA LYS A 54 1.45 2.07 -8.83
C LYS A 54 0.54 1.48 -7.75
N LEU A 55 -0.10 2.31 -6.94
CA LEU A 55 -1.07 1.84 -5.94
C LEU A 55 -2.27 1.17 -6.60
N SER A 56 -2.77 1.70 -7.72
CA SER A 56 -3.86 1.09 -8.48
C SER A 56 -3.48 -0.31 -9.03
N GLU A 57 -2.26 -0.48 -9.50
CA GLU A 57 -1.74 -1.78 -9.94
C GLU A 57 -1.63 -2.78 -8.78
N ILE A 58 -1.09 -2.35 -7.64
CA ILE A 58 -1.03 -3.17 -6.41
C ILE A 58 -2.43 -3.59 -5.97
N MET A 59 -3.41 -2.67 -5.97
CA MET A 59 -4.79 -2.97 -5.62
C MET A 59 -5.41 -4.04 -6.52
N LYS A 60 -5.12 -4.01 -7.84
CA LYS A 60 -5.63 -5.02 -8.77
C LYS A 60 -5.06 -6.41 -8.48
N GLU A 61 -3.76 -6.49 -8.21
CA GLU A 61 -3.12 -7.76 -7.83
C GLU A 61 -3.66 -8.29 -6.50
N LEU A 62 -3.89 -7.41 -5.52
CA LEU A 62 -4.48 -7.78 -4.23
C LEU A 62 -5.95 -8.23 -4.35
N ASP A 63 -6.76 -7.55 -5.16
CA ASP A 63 -8.14 -7.96 -5.43
C ASP A 63 -8.18 -9.33 -6.13
N LYS A 64 -7.32 -9.54 -7.13
CA LYS A 64 -7.17 -10.85 -7.79
C LYS A 64 -6.76 -11.93 -6.79
N PHE A 65 -5.76 -11.65 -5.96
CA PHE A 65 -5.33 -12.56 -4.90
C PHE A 65 -6.52 -12.93 -4.00
N GLN A 66 -7.27 -11.96 -3.48
CA GLN A 66 -8.44 -12.24 -2.64
C GLN A 66 -9.50 -13.10 -3.33
N ARG A 67 -9.81 -12.81 -4.60
CA ARG A 67 -10.78 -13.60 -5.39
C ARG A 67 -10.35 -15.04 -5.61
N GLU A 68 -9.05 -15.29 -5.78
CA GLU A 68 -8.52 -16.64 -5.97
C GLU A 68 -8.36 -17.39 -4.64
N PHE A 69 -8.00 -16.68 -3.57
CA PHE A 69 -7.69 -17.27 -2.26
C PHE A 69 -8.93 -17.57 -1.43
N LEU A 70 -10.00 -16.79 -1.54
CA LEU A 70 -11.22 -17.02 -0.75
C LEU A 70 -11.89 -18.38 -1.04
N PRO A 71 -12.09 -18.79 -2.32
CA PRO A 71 -12.60 -20.14 -2.63
C PRO A 71 -11.64 -21.26 -2.23
N PHE A 72 -10.32 -20.97 -2.19
CA PHE A 72 -9.33 -21.94 -1.75
C PHE A 72 -9.51 -22.29 -0.26
N PHE A 73 -9.78 -21.32 0.60
CA PHE A 73 -10.11 -21.59 2.00
C PHE A 73 -11.37 -22.41 2.19
N GLN A 74 -12.43 -22.10 1.43
CA GLN A 74 -13.68 -22.86 1.51
C GLN A 74 -13.43 -24.34 1.16
N ARG A 75 -12.64 -24.61 0.11
CA ARG A 75 -12.27 -25.98 -0.25
C ARG A 75 -11.43 -26.65 0.85
N LEU A 76 -10.51 -25.91 1.47
CA LEU A 76 -9.69 -26.44 2.55
C LEU A 76 -10.47 -26.72 3.83
N GLU A 77 -11.46 -25.91 4.15
CA GLU A 77 -12.35 -26.14 5.30
C GLU A 77 -13.19 -27.41 5.08
N THR A 78 -13.73 -27.59 3.87
CA THR A 78 -14.38 -28.85 3.48
C THR A 78 -13.42 -30.04 3.61
N PHE A 79 -12.20 -29.90 3.09
CA PHE A 79 -11.17 -30.93 3.21
C PHE A 79 -10.83 -31.26 4.67
N ALA A 80 -10.72 -30.26 5.55
CA ALA A 80 -10.46 -30.47 6.97
C ALA A 80 -11.60 -31.27 7.64
N ASN A 81 -12.85 -30.99 7.27
CA ASN A 81 -14.02 -31.72 7.76
C ASN A 81 -14.05 -33.17 7.25
N GLU A 82 -13.79 -33.37 5.97
CA GLU A 82 -13.68 -34.72 5.37
C GLU A 82 -12.53 -35.52 5.99
N PHE A 83 -11.39 -34.88 6.22
CA PHE A 83 -10.24 -35.47 6.90
C PHE A 83 -10.59 -35.90 8.33
N ASN A 84 -11.24 -35.04 9.12
CA ASN A 84 -11.69 -35.40 10.46
C ASN A 84 -12.66 -36.58 10.45
N THR A 85 -13.55 -36.63 9.45
CA THR A 85 -14.48 -37.75 9.25
C THR A 85 -13.72 -39.04 8.92
N LEU A 86 -12.69 -38.97 8.06
CA LEU A 86 -11.83 -40.11 7.75
C LEU A 86 -11.12 -40.65 9.00
N VAL A 87 -10.56 -39.77 9.83
CA VAL A 87 -9.91 -40.16 11.10
C VAL A 87 -10.90 -40.90 12.01
N GLN A 88 -12.13 -40.37 12.17
CA GLN A 88 -13.17 -41.03 12.96
C GLN A 88 -13.56 -42.41 12.41
N ASN A 89 -13.63 -42.55 11.08
CA ASN A 89 -13.90 -43.85 10.45
C ASN A 89 -12.79 -44.87 10.70
N LEU A 90 -11.52 -44.45 10.66
CA LEU A 90 -10.38 -45.33 10.98
C LEU A 90 -10.36 -45.74 12.45
N GLU A 91 -10.71 -44.83 13.37
CA GLU A 91 -10.89 -45.18 14.79
C GLU A 91 -12.02 -46.21 14.97
N TYR A 92 -13.12 -46.06 14.24
CA TYR A 92 -14.22 -47.00 14.26
C TYR A 92 -13.84 -48.38 13.70
N ILE A 93 -13.07 -48.42 12.60
CA ILE A 93 -12.51 -49.67 12.06
C ILE A 93 -11.64 -50.36 13.12
N SER A 94 -10.77 -49.63 13.83
CA SER A 94 -9.96 -50.22 14.89
C SER A 94 -10.81 -50.87 15.99
N LYS A 95 -11.92 -50.23 16.40
CA LYS A 95 -12.84 -50.80 17.40
C LYS A 95 -13.54 -52.06 16.89
N ILE A 96 -13.91 -52.10 15.62
CA ILE A 96 -14.50 -53.29 14.98
C ILE A 96 -13.47 -54.42 14.93
N SER A 97 -12.22 -54.15 14.51
CA SER A 97 -11.15 -55.15 14.48
C SER A 97 -10.89 -55.76 15.85
N ASP A 98 -10.88 -54.95 16.91
CA ASP A 98 -10.75 -55.44 18.29
C ASP A 98 -11.94 -56.33 18.70
N SER A 99 -13.15 -55.98 18.27
CA SER A 99 -14.35 -56.79 18.51
C SER A 99 -14.30 -58.13 17.76
N ILE A 100 -13.87 -58.13 16.50
CA ILE A 100 -13.69 -59.36 15.70
C ILE A 100 -12.65 -60.27 16.35
N ALA A 101 -11.51 -59.71 16.77
CA ALA A 101 -10.47 -60.47 17.46
C ALA A 101 -10.98 -61.09 18.77
N SER A 102 -11.81 -60.36 19.53
CA SER A 102 -12.46 -60.85 20.76
C SER A 102 -13.41 -62.02 20.47
N VAL A 103 -14.29 -61.88 19.47
CA VAL A 103 -15.23 -62.94 19.05
C VAL A 103 -14.46 -64.18 18.59
N ALA A 104 -13.47 -64.00 17.72
CA ALA A 104 -12.66 -65.10 17.22
C ALA A 104 -11.89 -65.81 18.34
N LYS A 105 -11.38 -65.07 19.34
CA LYS A 105 -10.77 -65.65 20.54
C LYS A 105 -11.76 -66.50 21.34
N GLN A 106 -13.00 -66.03 21.51
CA GLN A 106 -14.06 -66.80 22.17
C GLN A 106 -14.44 -68.05 21.37
N THR A 107 -14.60 -67.93 20.04
CA THR A 107 -14.88 -69.07 19.16
C THR A 107 -13.77 -70.12 19.22
N ASN A 108 -12.50 -69.69 19.24
CA ASN A 108 -11.35 -70.58 19.40
C ASN A 108 -11.40 -71.36 20.72
N LEU A 109 -11.78 -70.71 21.83
CA LEU A 109 -11.95 -71.37 23.13
C LEU A 109 -13.12 -72.36 23.15
N VAL A 110 -14.24 -72.01 22.54
CA VAL A 110 -15.41 -72.90 22.41
C VAL A 110 -15.05 -74.12 21.58
N ALA A 111 -14.38 -73.93 20.44
CA ALA A 111 -13.94 -74.99 19.54
C ALA A 111 -12.91 -75.91 20.21
N LEU A 112 -11.99 -75.36 21.01
CA LEU A 112 -11.06 -76.15 21.81
C LEU A 112 -11.79 -77.05 22.80
N ASN A 113 -12.75 -76.51 23.55
CA ASN A 113 -13.56 -77.31 24.48
C ASN A 113 -14.36 -78.40 23.76
N ALA A 114 -14.92 -78.10 22.59
CA ALA A 114 -15.62 -79.09 21.77
C ALA A 114 -14.70 -80.21 21.25
N SER A 115 -13.46 -79.87 20.85
CA SER A 115 -12.47 -80.86 20.39
C SER A 115 -12.05 -81.79 21.54
N ILE A 116 -11.89 -81.25 22.75
CA ILE A 116 -11.62 -82.03 23.97
C ILE A 116 -12.78 -83.00 24.27
N GLU A 117 -14.02 -82.52 24.24
CA GLU A 117 -15.18 -83.36 24.55
C GLU A 117 -15.44 -84.42 23.47
N ALA A 118 -15.17 -84.08 22.19
CA ALA A 118 -15.22 -85.03 21.09
C ALA A 118 -14.17 -86.16 21.23
N ALA A 119 -12.95 -85.82 21.68
CA ALA A 119 -11.93 -86.83 22.00
C ALA A 119 -12.37 -87.73 23.18
N ARG A 120 -13.05 -87.15 24.17
CA ARG A 120 -13.58 -87.87 25.34
C ARG A 120 -14.68 -88.87 24.99
N ALA A 121 -15.50 -88.57 23.96
CA ALA A 121 -16.52 -89.47 23.43
C ALA A 121 -15.95 -90.65 22.60
N GLY A 122 -14.63 -90.72 22.40
CA GLY A 122 -13.97 -91.83 21.71
C GLY A 122 -14.40 -91.95 20.24
N GLU A 123 -14.76 -93.16 19.80
CA GLU A 123 -15.17 -93.40 18.40
C GLU A 123 -16.43 -92.62 18.01
N ALA A 124 -17.38 -92.40 18.93
CA ALA A 124 -18.61 -91.68 18.66
C ALA A 124 -18.39 -90.18 18.39
N GLY A 125 -17.27 -89.62 18.88
CA GLY A 125 -16.92 -88.20 18.75
C GLY A 125 -16.03 -87.86 17.55
N ARG A 126 -15.54 -88.84 16.77
CA ARG A 126 -14.56 -88.61 15.69
C ARG A 126 -15.00 -87.53 14.68
N GLY A 127 -16.26 -87.56 14.23
CA GLY A 127 -16.79 -86.57 13.30
C GLY A 127 -16.85 -85.16 13.90
N PHE A 128 -17.23 -85.06 15.18
CA PHE A 128 -17.26 -83.80 15.92
C PHE A 128 -15.86 -83.23 16.16
N ALA A 129 -14.86 -84.08 16.40
CA ALA A 129 -13.47 -83.65 16.57
C ALA A 129 -12.93 -82.95 15.32
N VAL A 130 -13.21 -83.51 14.13
CA VAL A 130 -12.80 -82.91 12.85
C VAL A 130 -13.44 -81.53 12.64
N VAL A 131 -14.74 -81.40 12.95
CA VAL A 131 -15.44 -80.12 12.83
C VAL A 131 -14.91 -79.10 13.85
N ALA A 132 -14.67 -79.51 15.10
CA ALA A 132 -14.16 -78.63 16.14
C ALA A 132 -12.76 -78.10 15.82
N ASP A 133 -11.87 -78.94 15.28
CA ASP A 133 -10.54 -78.52 14.84
C ASP A 133 -10.58 -77.55 13.65
N GLU A 134 -11.54 -77.74 12.73
CA GLU A 134 -11.74 -76.80 11.61
C GLU A 134 -12.22 -75.44 12.11
N ILE A 135 -13.21 -75.39 13.01
CA ILE A 135 -13.68 -74.14 13.64
C ILE A 135 -12.53 -73.47 14.38
N ARG A 136 -11.69 -74.24 15.08
CA ARG A 136 -10.50 -73.71 15.78
C ARG A 136 -9.52 -73.05 14.81
N ARG A 137 -9.21 -73.71 13.69
CA ARG A 137 -8.37 -73.13 12.62
C ARG A 137 -8.96 -71.84 12.08
N MET A 138 -10.25 -71.83 11.74
CA MET A 138 -10.94 -70.65 11.25
C MET A 138 -10.86 -69.49 12.25
N ALA A 139 -11.09 -69.77 13.53
CA ALA A 139 -11.03 -68.76 14.59
C ALA A 139 -9.62 -68.14 14.73
N VAL A 140 -8.56 -68.96 14.71
CA VAL A 140 -7.16 -68.45 14.71
C VAL A 140 -6.89 -67.61 13.46
N GLN A 141 -7.35 -68.06 12.30
CA GLN A 141 -7.21 -67.30 11.05
C GLN A 141 -7.95 -65.96 11.10
N THR A 142 -9.16 -65.92 11.66
CA THR A 142 -9.91 -64.67 11.88
C THR A 142 -9.19 -63.71 12.84
N MET A 143 -8.58 -64.21 13.91
CA MET A 143 -7.76 -63.39 14.81
C MET A 143 -6.57 -62.75 14.09
N ASN A 144 -5.88 -63.51 13.23
CA ASN A 144 -4.75 -63.01 12.45
C ASN A 144 -5.19 -61.92 11.45
N LEU A 145 -6.30 -62.14 10.74
CA LEU A 145 -6.87 -61.14 9.83
C LEU A 145 -7.26 -59.85 10.56
N ALA A 146 -7.89 -59.96 11.74
CA ALA A 146 -8.22 -58.80 12.56
C ALA A 146 -6.97 -58.00 12.98
N LYS A 147 -5.87 -58.70 13.29
CA LYS A 147 -4.58 -58.09 13.60
C LYS A 147 -3.98 -57.36 12.38
N GLU A 148 -4.00 -57.99 11.20
CA GLU A 148 -3.52 -57.38 9.96
C GLU A 148 -4.30 -56.11 9.61
N ILE A 149 -5.64 -56.12 9.77
CA ILE A 149 -6.46 -54.91 9.58
C ILE A 149 -6.01 -53.81 10.54
N LYS A 150 -5.76 -54.13 11.81
CA LYS A 150 -5.33 -53.15 12.82
C LYS A 150 -3.96 -52.56 12.50
N GLU A 151 -2.99 -53.39 12.09
CA GLU A 151 -1.67 -52.94 11.68
C GLU A 151 -1.73 -52.05 10.44
N PHE A 152 -2.55 -52.40 9.45
CA PHE A 152 -2.79 -51.56 8.27
C PHE A 152 -3.43 -50.22 8.66
N ASN A 153 -4.47 -50.25 9.50
CA ASN A 153 -5.16 -49.06 9.97
C ASN A 153 -4.23 -48.09 10.72
N SER A 154 -3.35 -48.62 11.57
CA SER A 154 -2.33 -47.83 12.26
C SER A 154 -1.39 -47.12 11.28
N LYS A 155 -0.92 -47.82 10.24
CA LYS A 155 -0.06 -47.22 9.21
C LYS A 155 -0.77 -46.07 8.48
N VAL A 156 -2.07 -46.21 8.22
CA VAL A 156 -2.86 -45.13 7.59
C VAL A 156 -3.00 -43.95 8.54
N MET A 157 -3.27 -44.16 9.83
CA MET A 157 -3.31 -43.10 10.83
C MET A 157 -1.98 -42.35 10.96
N ASP A 158 -0.84 -43.06 10.99
CA ASP A 158 0.48 -42.43 11.04
C ASP A 158 0.75 -41.55 9.81
N GLN A 159 0.28 -41.97 8.62
CA GLN A 159 0.37 -41.17 7.39
C GLN A 159 -0.50 -39.90 7.45
N LEU A 160 -1.63 -39.96 8.16
CA LEU A 160 -2.55 -38.82 8.30
C LEU A 160 -2.05 -37.79 9.32
N ASP A 161 -1.23 -38.17 10.30
CA ASP A 161 -0.70 -37.21 11.29
C ASP A 161 0.12 -36.08 10.63
N ALA A 162 0.86 -36.37 9.56
CA ALA A 162 1.56 -35.35 8.78
C ALA A 162 0.61 -34.32 8.13
N LEU A 163 -0.60 -34.75 7.74
CA LEU A 163 -1.64 -33.87 7.21
C LEU A 163 -2.25 -32.98 8.30
N ARG A 164 -2.28 -33.46 9.53
CA ARG A 164 -2.88 -32.76 10.68
C ARG A 164 -2.12 -31.49 11.02
N ASP A 165 -0.80 -31.49 10.88
CA ASP A 165 0.01 -30.28 11.03
C ASP A 165 -0.20 -29.28 9.88
N ALA A 166 -0.44 -29.76 8.65
CA ALA A 166 -0.80 -28.88 7.54
C ALA A 166 -2.14 -28.14 7.80
N LEU A 167 -3.10 -28.79 8.47
CA LEU A 167 -4.35 -28.16 8.87
C LEU A 167 -4.16 -27.05 9.92
N LYS A 168 -3.17 -27.14 10.82
CA LYS A 168 -2.88 -26.06 11.79
C LYS A 168 -2.36 -24.77 11.13
N VAL A 169 -1.74 -24.88 9.95
CA VAL A 169 -1.29 -23.70 9.19
C VAL A 169 -2.48 -22.88 8.69
N MET A 170 -3.67 -23.48 8.56
CA MET A 170 -4.86 -22.84 8.00
C MET A 170 -5.35 -21.66 8.84
N ASP A 171 -5.33 -21.78 10.17
CA ASP A 171 -5.73 -20.68 11.05
C ASP A 171 -4.84 -19.44 10.86
N ARG A 172 -3.52 -19.66 10.67
CA ARG A 172 -2.57 -18.58 10.38
C ARG A 172 -2.81 -17.93 9.02
N ILE A 173 -3.14 -18.75 8.01
CA ILE A 173 -3.44 -18.22 6.67
C ILE A 173 -4.74 -17.40 6.72
N ARG A 174 -5.76 -17.85 7.44
CA ARG A 174 -7.03 -17.11 7.64
C ARG A 174 -6.76 -15.74 8.26
N GLU A 175 -6.00 -15.69 9.35
CA GLU A 175 -5.57 -14.43 9.98
C GLU A 175 -4.80 -13.53 8.99
N GLY A 176 -3.89 -14.11 8.21
CA GLY A 176 -3.16 -13.41 7.16
C GLY A 176 -4.07 -12.75 6.11
N THR A 177 -5.16 -13.41 5.72
CA THR A 177 -6.12 -12.82 4.78
C THR A 177 -7.00 -11.73 5.37
N GLU A 178 -7.30 -11.77 6.67
CA GLU A 178 -7.97 -10.67 7.37
C GLU A 178 -7.07 -9.43 7.46
N ILE A 179 -5.79 -9.63 7.76
CA ILE A 179 -4.77 -8.56 7.73
C ILE A 179 -4.72 -7.95 6.32
N LEU A 180 -4.65 -8.78 5.29
CA LEU A 180 -4.61 -8.32 3.90
C LEU A 180 -5.83 -7.47 3.52
N GLY A 181 -7.02 -7.84 3.99
CA GLY A 181 -8.23 -7.03 3.79
C GLY A 181 -8.13 -5.63 4.38
N ARG A 182 -7.49 -5.48 5.55
CA ARG A 182 -7.22 -4.17 6.15
C ARG A 182 -6.19 -3.38 5.36
N ASP A 183 -5.13 -4.04 4.89
CA ASP A 183 -4.07 -3.39 4.11
C ASP A 183 -4.61 -2.81 2.78
N ILE A 184 -5.55 -3.51 2.13
CA ILE A 184 -6.24 -3.00 0.94
C ILE A 184 -6.98 -1.70 1.25
N GLN A 185 -7.69 -1.63 2.38
CA GLN A 185 -8.41 -0.42 2.77
C GLN A 185 -7.45 0.75 3.04
N ILE A 186 -6.32 0.49 3.69
CA ILE A 186 -5.27 1.51 3.91
C ILE A 186 -4.75 2.06 2.57
N ILE A 187 -4.52 1.18 1.58
CA ILE A 187 -4.05 1.59 0.25
C ILE A 187 -5.09 2.47 -0.46
N VAL A 188 -6.38 2.16 -0.33
CA VAL A 188 -7.47 2.99 -0.86
C VAL A 188 -7.42 4.39 -0.23
N ASP A 189 -7.28 4.46 1.08
CA ASP A 189 -7.23 5.73 1.81
C ASP A 189 -6.01 6.57 1.40
N ILE A 190 -4.82 5.95 1.26
CA ILE A 190 -3.61 6.61 0.75
C ILE A 190 -3.85 7.14 -0.67
N SER A 191 -4.46 6.37 -1.55
CA SER A 191 -4.74 6.77 -2.93
C SER A 191 -5.65 8.00 -2.98
N ASN A 192 -6.67 8.06 -2.11
CA ASN A 192 -7.56 9.21 -1.99
C ASN A 192 -6.81 10.46 -1.52
N VAL A 193 -5.97 10.33 -0.48
CA VAL A 193 -5.14 11.44 0.02
C VAL A 193 -4.19 11.96 -1.07
N LEU A 194 -3.51 11.08 -1.80
CA LEU A 194 -2.62 11.48 -2.89
C LEU A 194 -3.38 12.21 -4.01
N ASN A 195 -4.59 11.76 -4.35
CA ASN A 195 -5.42 12.41 -5.34
C ASN A 195 -5.84 13.83 -4.91
N ASP A 196 -6.13 14.04 -3.63
CA ASP A 196 -6.44 15.38 -3.11
C ASP A 196 -5.20 16.29 -3.09
N ILE A 197 -4.03 15.76 -2.73
CA ILE A 197 -2.75 16.50 -2.85
C ILE A 197 -2.49 16.89 -4.30
N SER A 198 -2.78 16.01 -5.27
CA SER A 198 -2.61 16.32 -6.70
C SER A 198 -3.50 17.49 -7.14
N LYS A 199 -4.76 17.54 -6.69
CA LYS A 199 -5.67 18.67 -6.95
C LYS A 199 -5.17 19.97 -6.30
N GLU A 200 -4.68 19.90 -5.06
CA GLU A 200 -4.10 21.06 -4.38
C GLU A 200 -2.86 21.59 -5.11
N GLN A 201 -1.99 20.70 -5.59
CA GLN A 201 -0.81 21.08 -6.41
C GLN A 201 -1.22 21.83 -7.68
N GLU A 202 -2.29 21.41 -8.36
CA GLU A 202 -2.81 22.12 -9.53
C GLU A 202 -3.30 23.52 -9.19
N GLN A 203 -3.96 23.69 -8.03
CA GLN A 203 -4.35 25.02 -7.54
C GLN A 203 -3.12 25.89 -7.25
N PHE A 204 -2.09 25.35 -6.60
CA PHE A 204 -0.85 26.08 -6.36
C PHE A 204 -0.16 26.53 -7.65
N ILE A 205 -0.14 25.69 -8.70
CA ILE A 205 0.39 26.09 -10.01
C ILE A 205 -0.38 27.30 -10.56
N ASN A 206 -1.69 27.36 -10.38
CA ASN A 206 -2.49 28.51 -10.79
C ASN A 206 -2.20 29.77 -9.97
N ASP A 207 -1.95 29.64 -8.67
CA ASP A 207 -1.52 30.77 -7.84
C ASP A 207 -0.11 31.27 -8.20
N ILE A 208 0.81 30.37 -8.56
CA ILE A 208 2.16 30.73 -9.04
C ILE A 208 2.07 31.50 -10.38
N LYS A 209 1.13 31.14 -11.27
CA LYS A 209 0.88 31.93 -12.49
C LYS A 209 0.48 33.38 -12.16
N ARG A 210 -0.20 33.63 -11.05
CA ARG A 210 -0.54 35.00 -10.61
C ARG A 210 0.70 35.78 -10.16
N LEU A 211 1.68 35.13 -9.53
CA LEU A 211 2.98 35.74 -9.20
C LEU A 211 3.72 36.20 -10.46
N LYS A 212 3.71 35.40 -11.53
CA LYS A 212 4.25 35.81 -12.84
C LYS A 212 3.55 37.06 -13.39
N GLY A 213 2.24 37.20 -13.14
CA GLY A 213 1.49 38.42 -13.44
C GLY A 213 1.99 39.65 -12.66
N ILE A 214 2.37 39.50 -11.40
CA ILE A 214 2.96 40.56 -10.58
C ILE A 214 4.34 40.97 -11.12
N ALA A 215 5.19 39.99 -11.51
CA ALA A 215 6.47 40.29 -12.15
C ALA A 215 6.30 41.15 -13.42
N LEU A 216 5.35 40.80 -14.28
CA LEU A 216 5.01 41.58 -15.48
C LEU A 216 4.49 42.99 -15.14
N ALA A 217 3.71 43.13 -14.08
CA ALA A 217 3.22 44.43 -13.62
C ALA A 217 4.37 45.32 -13.08
N LEU A 218 5.31 44.76 -12.32
CA LEU A 218 6.51 45.44 -11.83
C LEU A 218 7.45 45.87 -12.97
N GLU A 219 7.55 45.06 -14.02
CA GLU A 219 8.32 45.40 -15.22
C GLU A 219 7.69 46.60 -15.94
N LYS A 220 6.38 46.55 -16.24
CA LYS A 220 5.64 47.67 -16.84
C LYS A 220 5.70 48.94 -15.98
N PHE A 221 5.65 48.80 -14.66
CA PHE A 221 5.79 49.91 -13.72
C PHE A 221 7.20 50.53 -13.80
N SER A 222 8.24 49.70 -13.85
CA SER A 222 9.62 50.16 -14.04
C SER A 222 9.79 50.91 -15.36
N GLU A 223 9.24 50.41 -16.47
CA GLU A 223 9.28 51.11 -17.76
C GLU A 223 8.57 52.46 -17.72
N LEU A 224 7.42 52.52 -17.05
CA LEU A 224 6.67 53.76 -16.87
C LEU A 224 7.47 54.76 -16.02
N GLN A 225 8.07 54.33 -14.91
CA GLN A 225 8.94 55.17 -14.09
C GLN A 225 10.16 55.67 -14.86
N ASP A 226 10.80 54.83 -15.67
CA ASP A 226 11.95 55.24 -16.48
C ASP A 226 11.58 56.38 -17.46
N ARG A 227 10.41 56.28 -18.11
CA ARG A 227 9.88 57.37 -18.96
C ARG A 227 9.65 58.65 -18.16
N TYR A 228 8.97 58.56 -17.02
CA TYR A 228 8.75 59.72 -16.14
C TYR A 228 10.06 60.33 -15.63
N ASN A 229 11.04 59.50 -15.27
CA ASN A 229 12.36 59.94 -14.80
C ASN A 229 13.11 60.70 -15.90
N LYS A 230 13.06 60.23 -17.15
CA LYS A 230 13.64 60.92 -18.31
C LYS A 230 12.98 62.28 -18.56
N GLU A 231 11.66 62.35 -18.45
CA GLU A 231 10.90 63.59 -18.61
C GLU A 231 11.17 64.59 -17.47
N LEU A 232 11.17 64.13 -16.21
CA LEU A 232 11.52 64.96 -15.06
C LEU A 232 12.97 65.46 -15.16
N ALA A 233 13.90 64.62 -15.59
CA ALA A 233 15.28 65.02 -15.81
C ALA A 233 15.42 66.11 -16.88
N SER A 234 14.67 66.01 -17.99
CA SER A 234 14.69 67.02 -19.05
C SER A 234 14.10 68.36 -18.56
N LEU A 235 12.98 68.32 -17.84
CA LEU A 235 12.36 69.49 -17.22
C LEU A 235 13.30 70.17 -16.20
N LEU A 236 13.95 69.39 -15.35
CA LEU A 236 14.93 69.92 -14.38
C LEU A 236 16.12 70.58 -15.07
N ARG A 237 16.62 70.03 -16.18
CA ARG A 237 17.68 70.65 -16.99
C ARG A 237 17.21 71.98 -17.61
N LEU A 238 16.00 72.01 -18.16
CA LEU A 238 15.39 73.24 -18.70
C LEU A 238 15.28 74.33 -17.63
N LEU A 239 14.69 74.01 -16.48
CA LEU A 239 14.57 74.94 -15.33
C LEU A 239 15.92 75.45 -14.81
N ALA A 240 16.92 74.56 -14.70
CA ALA A 240 18.27 74.97 -14.30
C ALA A 240 18.91 75.94 -15.32
N SER A 241 18.66 75.72 -16.62
CA SER A 241 19.17 76.56 -17.70
C SER A 241 18.50 77.95 -17.74
N GLU A 242 17.19 78.02 -17.52
CA GLU A 242 16.44 79.28 -17.42
C GLU A 242 16.87 80.11 -16.22
N TYR A 243 17.07 79.46 -15.06
CA TYR A 243 17.54 80.13 -13.85
C TYR A 243 18.94 80.73 -14.02
N SER A 244 19.83 80.00 -14.69
CA SER A 244 21.20 80.48 -14.99
C SER A 244 21.19 81.69 -15.93
N ARG A 245 20.26 81.74 -16.90
CA ARG A 245 20.05 82.89 -17.79
C ARG A 245 19.46 84.10 -17.07
N SER A 246 18.46 83.90 -16.21
CA SER A 246 17.82 84.97 -15.42
C SER A 246 18.74 85.58 -14.36
N GLY A 247 19.63 84.79 -13.74
CA GLY A 247 20.63 85.30 -12.78
C GLY A 247 21.71 86.16 -13.45
N GLY A 248 22.09 85.83 -14.69
CA GLY A 248 23.07 86.60 -15.47
C GLY A 248 22.61 88.01 -15.84
N ASP A 249 21.31 88.21 -16.07
CA ASP A 249 20.76 89.50 -16.52
C ASP A 249 20.66 90.54 -15.37
N SER A 250 20.67 90.08 -14.11
CA SER A 250 20.66 90.97 -12.93
C SER A 250 22.03 91.61 -12.61
N ASN A 251 23.14 91.01 -13.07
CA ASN A 251 24.48 91.59 -12.93
C ASN A 251 24.87 92.49 -14.11
N GLY A 252 24.19 92.40 -15.25
CA GLY A 252 24.45 93.27 -16.42
C GLY A 252 23.88 94.70 -16.29
N LYS A 253 22.80 94.90 -15.52
CA LYS A 253 22.16 96.22 -15.37
C LYS A 253 22.79 97.17 -14.34
N LYS A 254 23.76 96.71 -13.53
CA LYS A 254 24.50 97.60 -12.60
C LYS A 254 25.74 98.28 -13.21
N ALA A 255 26.09 97.98 -14.47
CA ALA A 255 27.30 98.51 -15.11
C ALA A 255 27.05 99.68 -16.11
N LEU A 256 25.82 100.19 -16.23
CA LEU A 256 25.48 101.27 -17.20
C LEU A 256 25.02 102.59 -16.56
N LEU A 257 25.46 102.90 -15.33
CA LEU A 257 25.13 104.17 -14.65
C LEU A 257 26.35 104.89 -14.04
N ARG A 258 27.53 104.81 -14.67
CA ARG A 258 28.61 105.77 -14.44
C ARG A 258 29.27 106.18 -15.74
#